data_AF-A0AA40BXS6-F1
#
_entry.id   AF-A0AA40BXS6-F1
#
_cell.length_a   1.000
_cell.length_b   1.000
_cell.length_c   1.000
_cell.angle_alpha   90.00
_cell.angle_beta   90.00
_cell.angle_gamma   90.00
#
_symmetry.space_group_name_H-M   'P 1'
#
loop_
_entity.id
_entity.type
_entity.pdbx_description
1 polymer ?
#
loop_
_entity_poly.entity_id
_entity_poly.type
_entity_poly.pdbx_seq_one_letter_code
_entity_poly.pdbx_strand_id
1 'polypeptide(L)'
;MGHWGHCVSDKLFSEFRAKERKTNVYSYKNRIIVLAAMMMHVGAQIKPEQMQHIRKKALPNITSREGFQWICDDDFRGPGHRQFLAALDNYPSGTPRNFDQPSCHGCAKNAEDIGRPLLRCSGCTLPHAWYCDEVCLTRGRVALGTRGR
;
A
#
# COMPACT_ATOMS: atom_id res chain seq x y z
N MET A 1 -28.81 -8.86 -24.19
CA MET A 1 -28.77 -8.24 -22.84
C MET A 1 -27.31 -7.88 -22.56
N GLY A 2 -27.04 -6.60 -22.28
CA GLY A 2 -25.78 -5.91 -22.59
C GLY A 2 -24.52 -6.46 -21.91
N HIS A 3 -23.46 -6.63 -22.72
CA HIS A 3 -22.09 -6.79 -22.28
C HIS A 3 -21.64 -5.48 -21.61
N TRP A 4 -21.52 -5.48 -20.28
CA TRP A 4 -20.98 -4.35 -19.54
C TRP A 4 -19.48 -4.22 -19.80
N GLY A 5 -19.09 -3.01 -20.23
CA GLY A 5 -17.73 -2.67 -20.61
C GLY A 5 -16.72 -2.93 -19.49
N HIS A 6 -15.52 -3.35 -19.89
CA HIS A 6 -14.37 -3.43 -19.02
C HIS A 6 -14.16 -2.08 -18.31
N CYS A 7 -14.13 -2.07 -16.98
CA CYS A 7 -13.78 -0.87 -16.23
C CYS A 7 -12.37 -0.41 -16.62
N VAL A 8 -12.12 0.90 -16.70
CA VAL A 8 -10.81 1.48 -17.06
C VAL A 8 -9.69 0.92 -16.16
N SER A 9 -9.98 0.66 -14.88
CA SER A 9 -9.04 0.05 -13.94
C SER A 9 -8.57 -1.33 -14.39
N ASP A 10 -9.49 -2.19 -14.84
CA ASP A 10 -9.17 -3.55 -15.29
C ASP A 10 -8.28 -3.56 -16.53
N LYS A 11 -8.57 -2.66 -17.48
CA LYS A 11 -7.78 -2.52 -18.70
C LYS A 11 -6.36 -2.10 -18.35
N LEU A 12 -6.21 -1.09 -17.49
CA LEU A 12 -4.90 -0.63 -17.03
C LEU A 12 -4.14 -1.75 -16.32
N PHE A 13 -4.75 -2.44 -15.35
CA PHE A 13 -4.10 -3.56 -14.67
C PHE A 13 -3.64 -4.65 -15.65
N SER A 14 -4.48 -5.03 -16.61
CA SER A 14 -4.11 -6.02 -17.64
C SER A 14 -2.91 -5.57 -18.48
N GLU A 15 -2.91 -4.31 -18.93
CA GLU A 15 -1.82 -3.75 -19.74
C GLU A 15 -0.50 -3.67 -18.97
N PHE A 16 -0.52 -3.21 -17.71
CA PHE A 16 0.68 -3.16 -16.87
C PHE A 16 1.22 -4.56 -16.57
N ARG A 17 0.35 -5.53 -16.26
CA ARG A 17 0.74 -6.94 -16.05
C ARG A 17 1.36 -7.58 -17.29
N ALA A 18 0.83 -7.27 -18.47
CA ALA A 18 1.40 -7.77 -19.73
C ALA A 18 2.82 -7.23 -19.98
N LYS A 19 3.11 -6.03 -19.47
CA LYS A 19 4.41 -5.35 -19.58
C LYS A 19 5.41 -5.75 -18.49
N GLU A 20 4.95 -6.19 -17.30
CA GLU A 20 5.82 -6.72 -16.23
C GLU A 20 6.78 -7.81 -16.74
N ARG A 21 6.35 -8.66 -17.68
CA ARG A 21 7.16 -9.76 -18.23
C ARG A 21 8.19 -9.34 -19.28
N LYS A 22 8.08 -8.15 -19.86
CA LYS A 22 8.80 -7.77 -21.09
C LYS A 22 10.04 -6.93 -20.86
N THR A 23 10.26 -6.37 -19.68
CA THR A 23 11.31 -5.39 -19.45
C THR A 23 11.99 -5.60 -18.11
N ASN A 24 13.27 -5.98 -18.12
CA ASN A 24 14.14 -6.08 -16.94
C ASN A 24 14.64 -4.69 -16.47
N VAL A 25 13.84 -3.64 -16.68
CA VAL A 25 14.19 -2.26 -16.36
C VAL A 25 13.54 -1.92 -15.03
N TYR A 26 14.36 -1.51 -14.06
CA TYR A 26 13.98 -1.11 -12.69
C TYR A 26 12.68 -0.28 -12.61
N SER A 27 12.44 0.60 -13.59
CA SER A 27 11.24 1.45 -13.73
C SER A 27 9.88 0.75 -13.75
N TYR A 28 9.78 -0.53 -14.14
CA TYR A 28 8.48 -1.17 -14.38
C TYR A 28 7.93 -1.93 -13.16
N LYS A 29 8.80 -2.37 -12.24
CA LYS A 29 8.40 -3.19 -11.07
C LYS A 29 7.37 -2.47 -10.19
N ASN A 30 7.49 -1.16 -10.07
CA ASN A 30 6.61 -0.36 -9.20
C ASN A 30 5.32 0.09 -9.87
N ARG A 31 5.19 0.00 -11.20
CA ARG A 31 4.06 0.65 -11.89
C ARG A 31 2.71 0.07 -11.50
N ILE A 32 2.65 -1.25 -11.26
CA ILE A 32 1.40 -1.88 -10.81
C ILE A 32 1.05 -1.49 -9.37
N ILE A 33 2.06 -1.15 -8.56
CA ILE A 33 1.93 -0.76 -7.16
C ILE A 33 1.51 0.71 -7.08
N VAL A 34 2.16 1.56 -7.87
CA VAL A 34 1.75 2.96 -8.07
C VAL A 34 0.33 3.02 -8.63
N LEU A 35 0.00 2.20 -9.64
CA LEU A 35 -1.36 2.10 -10.16
C LEU A 35 -2.34 1.68 -9.07
N ALA A 36 -2.02 0.67 -8.28
CA ALA A 36 -2.87 0.24 -7.17
C ALA A 36 -3.07 1.35 -6.13
N ALA A 37 -2.00 2.07 -5.77
CA ALA A 37 -2.08 3.21 -4.86
C ALA A 37 -2.96 4.33 -5.44
N MET A 38 -2.81 4.67 -6.72
CA MET A 38 -3.67 5.64 -7.41
C MET A 38 -5.14 5.21 -7.43
N MET A 39 -5.40 3.93 -7.71
CA MET A 39 -6.76 3.38 -7.73
C MET A 39 -7.38 3.40 -6.33
N MET A 40 -6.62 3.05 -5.29
CA MET A 40 -7.07 3.18 -3.91
C MET A 40 -7.28 4.64 -3.51
N HIS A 41 -6.44 5.54 -4.01
CA HIS A 41 -6.53 6.97 -3.71
C HIS A 41 -7.84 7.58 -4.19
N VAL A 42 -8.26 7.25 -5.41
CA VAL A 42 -9.54 7.72 -5.97
C VAL A 42 -10.75 6.88 -5.52
N GLY A 43 -10.55 5.86 -4.68
CA GLY A 43 -11.63 4.97 -4.26
C GLY A 43 -12.15 4.05 -5.36
N ALA A 44 -11.32 3.70 -6.35
CA ALA A 44 -11.74 2.83 -7.44
C ALA A 44 -12.04 1.41 -6.97
N GLN A 45 -12.94 0.73 -7.67
CA GLN A 45 -13.12 -0.70 -7.49
C GLN A 45 -11.95 -1.45 -8.14
N ILE A 46 -11.27 -2.27 -7.33
CA ILE A 46 -10.15 -3.11 -7.77
C ILE A 46 -10.60 -4.56 -7.60
N LYS A 47 -10.55 -5.33 -8.69
CA LYS A 47 -10.99 -6.72 -8.66
C LYS A 47 -10.13 -7.59 -7.73
N PRO A 48 -10.71 -8.61 -7.08
CA PRO A 48 -9.99 -9.52 -6.20
C PRO A 48 -8.75 -10.16 -6.84
N GLU A 49 -8.81 -10.49 -8.12
CA GLU A 49 -7.69 -11.12 -8.85
C GLU A 49 -6.51 -10.16 -8.98
N GLN A 50 -6.78 -8.86 -9.17
CA GLN A 50 -5.73 -7.84 -9.25
C GLN A 50 -5.09 -7.62 -7.87
N MET A 51 -5.92 -7.53 -6.81
CA MET A 51 -5.43 -7.46 -5.43
C MET A 51 -4.56 -8.67 -5.08
N GLN A 52 -4.97 -9.87 -5.50
CA GLN A 52 -4.21 -11.08 -5.27
C GLN A 52 -2.88 -11.09 -6.04
N HIS A 53 -2.87 -10.62 -7.30
CA HIS A 53 -1.64 -10.46 -8.08
C HIS A 53 -0.67 -9.48 -7.40
N ILE A 54 -1.18 -8.35 -6.91
CA ILE A 54 -0.37 -7.37 -6.18
C ILE A 54 0.29 -8.02 -4.96
N ARG A 55 -0.51 -8.70 -4.11
CA ARG A 55 -0.02 -9.37 -2.89
C ARG A 55 1.00 -10.47 -3.16
N LYS A 56 0.70 -11.36 -4.12
CA LYS A 56 1.46 -12.60 -4.30
C LYS A 56 2.62 -12.47 -5.29
N LYS A 57 2.59 -11.48 -6.19
CA LYS A 57 3.57 -11.36 -7.28
C LYS A 57 4.25 -10.01 -7.33
N ALA A 58 3.52 -8.90 -7.24
CA ALA A 58 4.14 -7.59 -7.39
C ALA A 58 4.95 -7.20 -6.14
N LEU A 59 4.34 -7.27 -4.96
CA LEU A 59 4.95 -6.86 -3.69
C LEU A 59 6.27 -7.58 -3.37
N PRO A 60 6.39 -8.92 -3.51
CA PRO A 60 7.65 -9.62 -3.25
C PRO A 60 8.83 -9.17 -4.13
N ASN A 61 8.56 -8.49 -5.25
CA ASN A 61 9.58 -8.00 -6.18
C ASN A 61 10.02 -6.56 -5.91
N ILE A 62 9.44 -5.89 -4.91
CA ILE A 62 9.82 -4.53 -4.50
C ILE A 62 10.78 -4.61 -3.34
N THR A 63 11.94 -3.98 -3.49
CA THR A 63 12.85 -3.73 -2.38
C THR A 63 12.49 -2.40 -1.74
N SER A 64 12.01 -2.46 -0.50
CA SER A 64 11.73 -1.29 0.33
C SER A 64 12.43 -1.47 1.67
N ARG A 65 13.35 -0.56 2.00
CA ARG A 65 14.01 -0.54 3.30
C ARG A 65 13.48 0.57 4.18
N GLU A 66 13.65 0.36 5.47
CA GLU A 66 13.35 1.37 6.49
C GLU A 66 14.43 2.45 6.50
N GLY A 67 14.00 3.71 6.46
CA GLY A 67 14.90 4.87 6.41
C GLY A 67 15.14 5.39 4.99
N PHE A 68 16.29 6.02 4.79
CA PHE A 68 16.67 6.65 3.52
C PHE A 68 17.88 5.90 2.94
N GLN A 69 17.68 5.07 1.92
CA GLN A 69 18.78 4.40 1.21
C GLN A 69 18.67 4.66 -0.30
N TRP A 70 19.40 5.67 -0.77
CA TRP A 70 19.42 6.12 -2.18
C TRP A 70 19.80 5.06 -3.23
N ILE A 71 20.44 3.96 -2.82
CA ILE A 71 21.05 3.00 -3.75
C ILE A 71 20.27 1.67 -3.81
N CYS A 72 19.38 1.40 -2.84
CA CYS A 72 18.76 0.08 -2.68
C CYS A 72 17.23 0.07 -2.62
N ASP A 73 16.58 1.23 -2.65
CA ASP A 73 15.13 1.31 -2.65
C ASP A 73 14.61 1.44 -4.09
N ASP A 74 13.61 0.64 -4.45
CA ASP A 74 12.90 0.76 -5.73
C ASP A 74 11.96 1.99 -5.67
N ASP A 75 12.42 3.17 -5.27
CA ASP A 75 11.64 4.42 -5.09
C ASP A 75 10.43 4.33 -4.11
N PHE A 76 10.15 3.17 -3.54
CA PHE A 76 9.06 2.92 -2.62
C PHE A 76 9.56 2.80 -1.19
N ARG A 77 9.66 3.95 -0.52
CA ARG A 77 10.34 4.08 0.78
C ARG A 77 9.53 3.49 1.93
N GLY A 78 10.22 3.00 2.97
CA GLY A 78 9.61 2.28 4.10
C GLY A 78 8.30 2.85 4.65
N PRO A 79 8.20 4.15 4.99
CA PRO A 79 6.93 4.73 5.46
C PRO A 79 5.79 4.64 4.43
N GLY A 80 6.03 5.02 3.18
CA GLY A 80 5.02 4.94 2.12
C GLY A 80 4.65 3.49 1.77
N HIS A 81 5.63 2.60 1.76
CA HIS A 81 5.42 1.16 1.59
C HIS A 81 4.50 0.59 2.66
N ARG A 82 4.72 0.93 3.93
CA ARG A 82 3.85 0.47 5.02
C ARG A 82 2.44 1.00 4.93
N GLN A 83 2.28 2.29 4.62
CA GLN A 83 0.95 2.86 4.42
C GLN A 83 0.21 2.13 3.30
N PHE A 84 0.90 1.84 2.20
CA PHE A 84 0.35 1.05 1.10
C PHE A 84 0.02 -0.39 1.50
N LEU A 85 0.88 -1.08 2.24
CA LEU A 85 0.59 -2.44 2.72
C LEU A 85 -0.65 -2.45 3.62
N ALA A 86 -0.71 -1.53 4.58
CA ALA A 86 -1.87 -1.39 5.45
C ALA A 86 -3.14 -1.07 4.64
N ALA A 87 -3.02 -0.25 3.59
CA ALA A 87 -4.13 0.06 2.70
C ALA A 87 -4.55 -1.17 1.93
N LEU A 88 -3.61 -1.89 1.31
CA LEU A 88 -3.86 -3.09 0.55
C LEU A 88 -4.57 -4.15 1.39
N ASP A 89 -4.19 -4.35 2.65
CA ASP A 89 -4.81 -5.35 3.52
C ASP A 89 -6.20 -4.94 4.03
N ASN A 90 -6.47 -3.63 4.10
CA ASN A 90 -7.70 -3.09 4.68
C ASN A 90 -8.53 -2.26 3.70
N TYR A 91 -8.28 -2.37 2.39
CA TYR A 91 -8.95 -1.53 1.39
C TYR A 91 -10.39 -2.00 1.19
N PRO A 92 -11.40 -1.20 1.59
CA PRO A 92 -12.77 -1.44 1.19
C PRO A 92 -12.92 -0.96 -0.25
N SER A 93 -13.32 -1.86 -1.15
CA SER A 93 -13.58 -1.49 -2.55
C SER A 93 -14.55 -0.31 -2.62
N GLY A 94 -14.19 0.75 -3.34
CA GLY A 94 -15.03 1.94 -3.44
C GLY A 94 -14.71 3.06 -2.44
N THR A 95 -13.82 2.85 -1.47
CA THR A 95 -13.51 3.85 -0.42
C THR A 95 -12.13 4.48 -0.65
N PRO A 96 -12.04 5.78 -0.93
CA PRO A 96 -10.77 6.49 -1.11
C PRO A 96 -9.79 6.29 0.05
N ARG A 97 -8.49 6.25 -0.27
CA ARG A 97 -7.39 6.25 0.71
C ARG A 97 -6.47 7.45 0.50
N ASN A 98 -6.32 8.27 1.53
CA ASN A 98 -5.44 9.41 1.45
C ASN A 98 -3.97 8.98 1.72
N PHE A 99 -3.11 9.13 0.72
CA PHE A 99 -1.67 8.84 0.82
C PHE A 99 -0.82 10.12 0.95
N ASP A 100 -1.44 11.30 0.92
CA ASP A 100 -0.75 12.60 1.01
C ASP A 100 -0.47 13.00 2.46
N GLN A 101 -1.02 12.24 3.41
CA GLN A 101 -0.87 12.47 4.85
C GLN A 101 -0.46 11.18 5.56
N PRO A 102 0.13 11.27 6.77
CA PRO A 102 0.38 10.10 7.59
C PRO A 102 -0.90 9.31 7.86
N SER A 103 -0.84 8.00 7.61
CA SER A 103 -1.93 7.06 7.90
C SER A 103 -1.49 5.96 8.86
N CYS A 104 -2.47 5.35 9.51
CA CYS A 104 -2.28 4.29 10.48
C CYS A 104 -1.59 3.07 9.84
N HIS A 105 -0.46 2.63 10.38
CA HIS A 105 0.26 1.45 9.88
C HIS A 105 -0.49 0.12 10.09
N GLY A 106 -1.59 0.10 10.86
CA GLY A 106 -2.42 -1.09 11.07
C GLY A 106 -3.64 -1.20 10.15
N CYS A 107 -4.21 -0.08 9.69
CA CYS A 107 -5.48 -0.07 8.96
C CYS A 107 -5.57 0.99 7.84
N ALA A 108 -4.50 1.74 7.61
CA ALA A 108 -4.37 2.83 6.64
C ALA A 108 -5.40 3.96 6.72
N LYS A 109 -6.12 4.07 7.84
CA LYS A 109 -6.94 5.26 8.10
C LYS A 109 -6.06 6.44 8.51
N ASN A 110 -6.35 7.63 8.01
CA ASN A 110 -5.70 8.87 8.42
C ASN A 110 -6.50 9.56 9.55
N ALA A 111 -6.09 10.77 9.93
CA ALA A 111 -6.77 11.55 10.98
C ALA A 111 -8.19 11.98 10.58
N GLU A 112 -8.40 12.28 9.29
CA GLU A 112 -9.70 12.66 8.73
C GLU A 112 -10.69 11.50 8.81
N ASP A 113 -10.25 10.29 8.47
CA ASP A 113 -11.05 9.05 8.51
C ASP A 113 -11.58 8.71 9.91
N ILE A 114 -10.86 9.12 10.97
CA ILE A 114 -11.19 8.79 12.37
C ILE A 114 -11.65 10.00 13.18
N GLY A 115 -11.64 11.21 12.60
CA GLY A 115 -12.03 12.45 13.26
C GLY A 115 -11.12 12.89 14.43
N ARG A 116 -9.88 12.39 14.51
CA ARG A 116 -8.93 12.73 15.58
C ARG A 116 -7.47 12.51 15.15
N PRO A 117 -6.48 13.14 15.82
CA PRO A 117 -5.07 12.91 15.54
C PRO A 117 -4.65 11.44 15.74
N LEU A 118 -3.76 10.95 14.88
CA LEU A 118 -3.12 9.64 15.04
C LEU A 118 -2.14 9.66 16.21
N LEU A 119 -2.04 8.53 16.89
CA LEU A 119 -1.06 8.31 17.94
C LEU A 119 0.29 7.97 17.33
N ARG A 120 1.33 8.67 17.77
CA ARG A 120 2.71 8.35 17.39
C ARG A 120 3.31 7.37 18.40
N CYS A 121 3.89 6.28 17.93
CA CYS A 121 4.60 5.35 18.80
C CYS A 121 5.97 5.93 19.20
N SER A 122 6.16 6.23 20.49
CA SER A 122 7.43 6.75 21.04
C SER A 122 8.48 5.67 21.28
N GLY A 123 8.07 4.43 21.53
CA GLY A 123 8.98 3.29 21.78
C GLY A 123 9.34 2.47 20.55
N CYS A 124 8.77 2.79 19.38
CA CYS A 124 9.09 2.09 18.14
C CYS A 124 10.42 2.62 17.60
N THR A 125 11.34 1.71 17.24
CA THR A 125 12.59 2.05 16.54
C THR A 125 12.36 2.71 15.18
N LEU A 126 11.13 2.64 14.69
CA LEU A 126 10.70 3.29 13.46
C LEU A 126 10.36 4.75 13.74
N PRO A 127 11.18 5.71 13.29
CA PRO A 127 10.76 7.10 13.30
C PRO A 127 9.54 7.19 12.37
N HIS A 128 8.43 7.77 12.85
CA HIS A 128 7.19 7.99 12.09
C HIS A 128 6.20 6.81 11.99
N ALA A 129 6.13 5.93 12.99
CA ALA A 129 5.02 4.99 13.10
C ALA A 129 3.77 5.62 13.74
N TRP A 130 2.66 5.64 12.98
CA TRP A 130 1.38 6.23 13.38
C TRP A 130 0.28 5.16 13.50
N TYR A 131 -0.60 5.31 14.48
CA TYR A 131 -1.65 4.35 14.80
C TYR A 131 -2.95 5.04 15.21
N CYS A 132 -4.10 4.47 14.86
CA CYS A 132 -5.39 4.96 15.34
C CYS A 132 -5.55 4.75 16.86
N ASP A 133 -5.12 3.58 17.34
CA ASP A 133 -5.30 3.10 18.70
C ASP A 133 -4.28 1.99 19.03
N GLU A 134 -4.34 1.48 20.26
CA GLU A 134 -3.48 0.40 20.74
C GLU A 134 -3.73 -0.95 20.02
N VAL A 135 -4.93 -1.16 19.50
CA VAL A 135 -5.26 -2.36 18.71
C VAL A 135 -4.49 -2.34 17.40
N CYS A 136 -4.51 -1.21 16.69
CA CYS A 136 -3.74 -0.99 15.48
C CYS A 136 -2.23 -1.02 15.74
N LEU A 137 -1.78 -0.50 16.89
CA LEU A 137 -0.39 -0.61 17.33
C LEU A 137 0.03 -2.08 17.46
N THR A 138 -0.78 -2.89 18.12
CA THR A 138 -0.50 -4.31 18.33
C THR A 138 -0.44 -5.06 16.99
N ARG A 139 -1.43 -4.85 16.11
CA ARG A 139 -1.45 -5.44 14.76
C ARG A 139 -0.24 -5.00 13.93
N GLY A 140 0.09 -3.71 13.95
CA GLY A 140 1.24 -3.17 13.23
C GLY A 140 2.57 -3.74 13.71
N ARG A 141 2.76 -3.92 15.03
CA ARG A 141 3.99 -4.54 15.58
C ARG A 141 4.18 -5.98 15.12
N VAL A 142 3.10 -6.76 15.05
CA VAL A 142 3.13 -8.15 14.52
C VAL A 142 3.56 -8.14 13.05
N ALA A 143 2.97 -7.26 12.24
CA ALA A 143 3.32 -7.11 10.83
C ALA A 143 4.77 -6.66 10.60
N LEU A 144 5.37 -5.97 11.56
CA LEU A 144 6.75 -5.48 11.52
C LEU A 144 7.80 -6.51 11.97
N GLY A 145 7.39 -7.70 12.42
CA GLY A 145 8.31 -8.70 12.97
C GLY A 145 9.04 -8.25 14.24
N THR A 146 8.68 -7.10 14.80
CA THR A 146 9.18 -6.61 16.09
C THR A 146 8.44 -7.38 17.18
N ARG A 147 8.93 -8.58 17.53
CA ARG A 147 8.56 -9.20 18.80
C ARG A 147 8.90 -8.19 19.91
N GLY A 148 7.92 -7.95 20.78
CA GLY A 148 8.13 -7.16 21.99
C GLY A 148 9.41 -7.62 22.68
N ARG A 149 10.17 -6.63 23.13
CA ARG A 149 11.36 -6.81 23.94
C ARG A 149 11.04 -7.65 25.18
#